data_AF-A0A5C5FN97-F1
#
_entry.id   AF-A0A5C5FN97-F1
#
_cell.length_a   1.000
_cell.length_b   1.000
_cell.length_c   1.000
_cell.angle_alpha   90.00
_cell.angle_beta   90.00
_cell.angle_gamma   90.00
#
_symmetry.space_group_name_H-M   'P 1'
#
loop_
_entity.id
_entity.type
_entity.pdbx_description
1 polymer ?
#
loop_
_entity_poly.entity_id
_entity_poly.type
_entity_poly.pdbx_seq_one_letter_code
_entity_poly.pdbx_strand_id
1 'polypeptide(L)'
;MAHLSNDEFLIQLEQLFAARKDKGSVFLLQKRMTWQPEASTSTAPAAGAPGDDVEMGDSAGERRADEDREWPLLLRATDGKSDKKAKVKLTTVVQPPDVTPFLDRYSLLLRQTFSSALRPKRKRADLLRARTLRQLTRAAARTARKTGEPQPGREELEERAARAVKASEARAKAAGAGAGAGAFRPALPKVVGPRRGNGVQRRRRAERRREKAVQRAKRKASAKAGP
;
A
#
# COMPACT_ATOMS: atom_id res chain seq x y z
N MET A 1 -34.74 6.96 5.26
CA MET A 1 -33.64 6.34 6.05
C MET A 1 -33.52 7.20 7.27
N ALA A 2 -33.70 6.65 8.46
CA ALA A 2 -33.57 7.43 9.69
C ALA A 2 -32.08 7.74 9.93
N HIS A 3 -31.80 8.98 10.29
CA HIS A 3 -30.49 9.35 10.83
C HIS A 3 -30.43 8.85 12.27
N LEU A 4 -29.41 8.03 12.56
CA LEU A 4 -29.14 7.56 13.91
C LEU A 4 -28.27 8.58 14.63
N SER A 5 -28.32 8.57 15.96
CA SER A 5 -27.34 9.32 16.75
C SER A 5 -25.93 8.72 16.58
N ASN A 6 -24.92 9.50 16.93
CA ASN A 6 -23.51 9.10 16.79
C ASN A 6 -23.18 7.81 17.56
N ASP A 7 -23.67 7.67 18.79
CA ASP A 7 -23.39 6.51 19.63
C ASP A 7 -24.18 5.27 19.18
N GLU A 8 -25.45 5.43 18.81
CA GLU A 8 -26.25 4.34 18.24
C GLU A 8 -25.65 3.81 16.93
N PHE A 9 -25.10 4.70 16.11
CA PHE A 9 -24.42 4.31 14.88
C PHE A 9 -23.21 3.42 15.15
N LEU A 10 -22.40 3.73 16.16
CA LEU A 10 -21.23 2.93 16.53
C LEU A 10 -21.63 1.55 17.08
N ILE A 11 -22.67 1.49 17.92
CA ILE A 11 -23.19 0.22 18.48
C ILE A 11 -23.73 -0.67 17.35
N GLN A 12 -24.55 -0.11 16.45
CA GLN A 12 -25.10 -0.88 15.32
C GLN A 12 -24.01 -1.27 14.33
N LEU A 13 -22.96 -0.47 14.17
CA LEU A 13 -21.80 -0.81 13.35
C LEU A 13 -21.02 -1.99 13.94
N GLU A 14 -20.84 -2.03 15.27
CA GLU A 14 -20.21 -3.17 15.96
C GLU A 14 -21.02 -4.45 15.76
N GLN A 15 -22.35 -4.38 15.92
CA GLN A 15 -23.24 -5.51 15.66
C GLN A 15 -23.15 -6.01 14.22
N LEU A 16 -23.04 -5.08 13.26
CA LEU A 16 -22.88 -5.40 11.84
C LEU A 16 -21.56 -6.12 11.59
N PHE A 17 -20.45 -5.65 12.20
CA PHE A 17 -19.18 -6.36 12.12
C PHE A 17 -19.23 -7.74 12.77
N ALA A 18 -19.89 -7.88 13.92
CA ALA A 18 -20.06 -9.16 14.60
C ALA A 18 -20.85 -10.17 13.74
N ALA A 19 -21.93 -9.72 13.10
CA ALA A 19 -22.74 -10.54 12.21
C ALA A 19 -21.98 -11.00 10.94
N ARG A 20 -20.90 -10.30 10.56
CA ARG A 20 -20.16 -10.51 9.30
C ARG A 20 -18.72 -10.96 9.46
N LYS A 21 -18.36 -11.54 10.62
CA LYS A 21 -17.01 -12.07 10.87
C LYS A 21 -16.58 -13.16 9.87
N ASP A 22 -17.50 -14.01 9.44
CA ASP A 22 -17.17 -15.18 8.62
C ASP A 22 -17.26 -14.91 7.11
N LYS A 23 -18.33 -14.25 6.66
CA LYS A 23 -18.62 -14.01 5.23
C LYS A 23 -19.40 -12.71 5.04
N GLY A 24 -18.85 -11.79 4.25
CA GLY A 24 -19.51 -10.56 3.83
C GLY A 24 -18.53 -9.40 3.66
N SER A 25 -19.01 -8.35 2.99
CA SER A 25 -18.28 -7.10 2.86
C SER A 25 -19.13 -5.98 3.44
N VAL A 26 -18.55 -5.22 4.37
CA VAL A 26 -19.16 -4.02 4.93
C VAL A 26 -18.66 -2.81 4.17
N PHE A 27 -19.58 -2.04 3.60
CA PHE A 27 -19.29 -0.83 2.85
C PHE A 27 -19.53 0.39 3.73
N LEU A 28 -18.47 1.14 3.99
CA LEU A 28 -18.50 2.42 4.67
C LEU A 28 -18.29 3.54 3.64
N LEU A 29 -19.14 4.55 3.68
CA LEU A 29 -19.09 5.73 2.83
C LEU A 29 -19.05 6.96 3.72
N GLN A 30 -18.05 7.81 3.49
CA GLN A 30 -17.92 9.11 4.14
C GLN A 30 -18.08 10.18 3.07
N LYS A 31 -19.06 11.06 3.23
CA LYS A 31 -19.32 12.16 2.29
C LYS A 31 -19.48 13.47 3.05
N ARG A 32 -18.83 14.54 2.57
CA ARG A 32 -19.07 15.90 3.07
C ARG A 32 -20.46 16.35 2.67
N MET A 33 -21.28 16.77 3.63
CA MET A 33 -22.63 17.24 3.39
C MET A 33 -22.58 18.73 3.06
N THR A 34 -22.41 19.05 1.77
CA THR A 34 -22.54 20.40 1.23
C THR A 34 -23.96 20.57 0.70
N TRP A 35 -24.94 20.75 1.58
CA TRP A 35 -26.30 21.12 1.13
C TRP A 35 -26.49 22.62 1.37
N GLN A 36 -26.36 23.41 0.30
CA GLN A 36 -26.92 24.75 0.24
C GLN A 36 -28.46 24.59 0.13
N PRO A 37 -29.27 25.07 1.08
CA PRO A 37 -30.72 25.15 0.88
C PRO A 37 -31.12 26.22 -0.16
N GLU A 38 -30.22 27.15 -0.51
CA GLU A 38 -30.54 28.32 -1.34
C GLU A 38 -30.29 28.15 -2.86
N ALA A 39 -29.79 27.00 -3.33
CA ALA A 39 -29.41 26.82 -4.74
C ALA A 39 -30.30 25.83 -5.52
N SER A 40 -31.46 25.46 -4.99
CA SER A 40 -32.42 24.57 -5.68
C SER A 40 -33.85 25.13 -5.75
N THR A 41 -34.01 26.44 -5.55
CA THR A 41 -35.17 27.16 -6.07
C THR A 41 -34.69 27.93 -7.29
N SER A 42 -35.10 27.44 -8.46
CA SER A 42 -35.17 28.21 -9.69
C SER A 42 -36.07 29.43 -9.48
N THR A 43 -35.51 30.51 -8.94
CA THR A 43 -36.04 31.87 -9.05
C THR A 43 -34.85 32.79 -9.24
N ALA A 44 -34.65 33.21 -10.49
CA ALA A 44 -33.94 34.44 -10.78
C ALA A 44 -34.50 35.56 -9.89
N PRO A 45 -33.68 36.42 -9.25
CA PRO A 45 -34.20 37.64 -8.68
C PRO A 45 -34.44 38.60 -9.86
N ALA A 46 -35.65 38.57 -10.39
CA ALA A 46 -36.17 39.67 -11.18
C ALA A 46 -36.67 40.76 -10.22
N ALA A 47 -36.13 41.97 -10.44
CA ALA A 47 -36.69 43.28 -10.11
C ALA A 47 -36.69 43.73 -8.63
N GLY A 48 -35.72 44.60 -8.32
CA GLY A 48 -35.79 45.60 -7.26
C GLY A 48 -35.02 46.87 -7.65
N ALA A 49 -35.68 47.76 -8.38
CA ALA A 49 -35.43 49.20 -8.60
C ALA A 49 -34.08 49.70 -9.21
N PRO A 50 -34.10 50.80 -9.99
CA PRO A 50 -32.97 51.25 -10.81
C PRO A 50 -32.12 52.31 -10.11
N GLY A 51 -30.80 52.20 -10.27
CA GLY A 51 -29.85 53.25 -9.94
C GLY A 51 -29.22 53.09 -8.57
N ASP A 52 -28.25 52.17 -8.46
CA ASP A 52 -27.10 52.43 -7.61
C ASP A 52 -25.88 51.67 -8.14
N ASP A 53 -24.73 52.30 -7.94
CA ASP A 53 -23.44 52.05 -8.58
C ASP A 53 -23.00 50.57 -8.55
N VAL A 54 -22.47 50.07 -9.68
CA VAL A 54 -21.84 48.74 -9.72
C VAL A 54 -20.43 48.88 -9.14
N GLU A 55 -20.32 48.90 -7.81
CA GLU A 55 -19.05 48.62 -7.16
C GLU A 55 -18.67 47.17 -7.44
N MET A 56 -17.64 46.97 -8.27
CA MET A 56 -16.88 45.72 -8.36
C MET A 56 -16.13 45.50 -7.03
N GLY A 57 -16.88 45.13 -5.99
CA GLY A 57 -16.36 44.69 -4.70
C GLY A 57 -15.66 43.35 -4.87
N ASP A 58 -14.40 43.31 -4.43
CA ASP A 58 -13.46 42.20 -4.51
C ASP A 58 -14.10 40.81 -4.34
N SER A 59 -14.15 40.04 -5.43
CA SER A 59 -14.50 38.61 -5.47
C SER A 59 -13.43 37.69 -4.82
N ALA A 60 -12.63 38.27 -3.92
CA ALA A 60 -11.74 37.63 -2.97
C ALA A 60 -12.38 37.50 -1.56
N GLY A 61 -13.41 38.29 -1.23
CA GLY A 61 -14.08 38.26 0.08
C GLY A 61 -15.02 37.07 0.25
N GLU A 62 -15.87 36.78 -0.75
CA GLU A 62 -16.81 35.66 -0.69
C GLU A 62 -16.13 34.29 -0.78
N ARG A 63 -15.00 34.18 -1.52
CA ARG A 63 -14.19 32.94 -1.55
C ARG A 63 -13.53 32.64 -0.20
N ARG A 64 -13.17 33.66 0.58
CA ARG A 64 -12.63 33.49 1.94
C ARG A 64 -13.69 33.04 2.93
N ALA A 65 -14.93 33.53 2.81
CA ALA A 65 -16.02 33.13 3.70
C ALA A 65 -16.43 31.64 3.51
N ASP A 66 -16.17 31.05 2.34
CA ASP A 66 -16.38 29.62 2.11
C ASP A 66 -15.24 28.73 2.67
N GLU A 67 -14.06 29.30 2.98
CA GLU A 67 -12.94 28.58 3.61
C GLU A 67 -13.18 28.33 5.11
N ASP A 68 -13.87 29.25 5.78
CA ASP A 68 -14.24 29.13 7.20
C ASP A 68 -15.54 28.31 7.43
N ARG A 69 -16.17 27.83 6.36
CA ARG A 69 -17.44 27.11 6.44
C ARG A 69 -17.20 25.66 6.83
N GLU A 70 -17.48 25.33 8.08
CA GLU A 70 -17.42 23.96 8.58
C GLU A 70 -18.64 23.15 8.08
N TRP A 71 -18.37 22.01 7.45
CA TRP A 71 -19.42 21.17 6.85
C TRP A 71 -19.62 19.88 7.65
N PRO A 72 -20.87 19.49 7.93
CA PRO A 72 -21.12 18.22 8.59
C PRO A 72 -20.72 17.03 7.70
N LEU A 73 -20.31 15.93 8.33
CA LEU A 73 -19.92 14.69 7.67
C LEU A 73 -21.08 13.69 7.69
N LEU A 74 -21.46 13.19 6.52
CA LEU A 74 -22.41 12.11 6.39
C LEU A 74 -21.67 10.78 6.29
N LEU A 75 -21.89 9.91 7.27
CA LEU A 75 -21.38 8.55 7.28
C LEU A 75 -22.51 7.57 6.98
N ARG A 76 -22.25 6.63 6.06
CA ARG A 76 -23.18 5.56 5.71
C ARG A 76 -22.48 4.22 5.80
N ALA A 77 -23.08 3.26 6.50
CA ALA A 77 -22.60 1.89 6.55
C ALA A 77 -23.64 0.93 5.98
N THR A 78 -23.21 -0.02 5.13
CA THR A 78 -24.11 -1.01 4.55
C THR A 78 -23.47 -2.39 4.42
N ASP A 79 -24.28 -3.43 4.57
CA ASP A 79 -23.88 -4.84 4.53
C ASP A 79 -23.76 -5.44 3.11
N GLY A 80 -23.80 -4.61 2.06
CA GLY A 80 -23.57 -5.07 0.68
C GLY A 80 -24.60 -6.07 0.09
N LYS A 81 -25.56 -6.57 0.88
CA LYS A 81 -26.62 -7.48 0.43
C LYS A 81 -27.38 -6.90 -0.77
N SER A 82 -27.66 -7.75 -1.77
CA SER A 82 -28.42 -7.41 -2.97
C SER A 82 -29.89 -7.09 -2.67
N ASP A 83 -30.45 -7.73 -1.63
CA ASP A 83 -31.86 -7.57 -1.29
C ASP A 83 -32.11 -6.27 -0.53
N LYS A 84 -32.85 -5.35 -1.15
CA LYS A 84 -33.13 -4.01 -0.61
C LYS A 84 -33.81 -4.03 0.76
N LYS A 85 -34.56 -5.09 1.11
CA LYS A 85 -35.29 -5.25 2.37
C LYS A 85 -34.43 -5.83 3.51
N ALA A 86 -33.47 -6.68 3.20
CA ALA A 86 -32.55 -7.28 4.19
C ALA A 86 -31.24 -6.48 4.34
N LYS A 87 -31.04 -5.46 3.50
CA LYS A 87 -29.88 -4.58 3.54
C LYS A 87 -30.00 -3.59 4.70
N VAL A 88 -29.22 -3.84 5.74
CA VAL A 88 -29.01 -2.87 6.81
C VAL A 88 -28.29 -1.65 6.23
N LYS A 89 -28.89 -0.48 6.36
CA LYS A 89 -28.32 0.81 5.96
C LYS A 89 -28.32 1.72 7.18
N LEU A 90 -27.14 1.97 7.71
CA LEU A 90 -26.93 2.87 8.83
C LEU A 90 -26.49 4.22 8.28
N THR A 91 -27.04 5.32 8.78
CA THR A 91 -26.65 6.67 8.39
C THR A 91 -26.57 7.56 9.62
N THR A 92 -25.45 8.27 9.79
CA THR A 92 -25.29 9.30 10.82
C THR A 92 -24.75 10.59 10.21
N VAL A 93 -25.11 11.73 10.79
CA VAL A 93 -24.61 13.06 10.43
C VAL A 93 -23.78 13.55 11.60
N VAL A 94 -22.47 13.69 11.39
CA VAL A 94 -21.53 14.16 12.40
C VAL A 94 -21.31 15.65 12.21
N GLN A 95 -21.63 16.42 13.25
CA GLN A 95 -21.38 17.86 13.29
C GLN A 95 -19.89 18.15 13.46
N PRO A 96 -19.36 19.27 12.92
CA PRO A 96 -17.95 19.65 13.05
C PRO A 96 -17.36 19.59 14.47
N PRO A 97 -18.01 20.10 15.54
CA PRO A 97 -17.44 20.08 16.89
C PRO A 97 -17.27 18.66 17.46
N ASP A 98 -18.09 17.70 17.00
CA ASP A 98 -18.09 16.33 17.51
C ASP A 98 -17.24 15.36 16.66
N VAL A 99 -16.56 15.84 15.62
CA VAL A 99 -15.79 14.99 14.71
C VAL A 99 -14.62 14.31 15.43
N THR A 100 -13.84 15.05 16.21
CA THR A 100 -12.68 14.52 16.92
C THR A 100 -13.04 13.39 17.89
N PRO A 101 -13.97 13.56 18.86
CA PRO A 101 -14.34 12.49 19.77
C PRO A 101 -15.00 11.30 19.05
N PHE A 102 -15.74 11.56 17.96
CA PHE A 102 -16.33 10.50 17.14
C PHE A 102 -15.25 9.67 16.44
N LEU A 103 -14.24 10.30 15.83
CA LEU A 103 -13.16 9.63 15.12
C LEU A 103 -12.30 8.78 16.06
N ASP A 104 -12.05 9.24 17.29
CA ASP A 104 -11.31 8.46 18.29
C ASP A 104 -12.04 7.16 18.63
N ARG A 105 -13.34 7.24 18.99
CA ARG A 105 -14.18 6.05 19.26
C ARG A 105 -14.28 5.13 18.05
N TYR A 106 -14.52 5.71 16.87
CA TYR A 106 -14.62 4.97 15.62
C TYR A 106 -13.30 4.25 15.26
N SER A 107 -12.16 4.90 15.42
CA SER A 107 -10.85 4.31 15.13
C SER A 107 -10.51 3.16 16.07
N LEU A 108 -10.85 3.27 17.37
CA LEU A 108 -10.69 2.19 18.34
C LEU A 108 -11.52 0.97 17.94
N LEU A 109 -12.78 1.17 17.57
CA LEU A 109 -13.68 0.12 17.09
C LEU A 109 -13.14 -0.56 15.83
N LEU A 110 -12.66 0.21 14.84
CA LEU A 110 -12.06 -0.36 13.62
C LEU A 110 -10.80 -1.17 13.92
N ARG A 111 -9.92 -0.66 14.79
CA ARG A 111 -8.68 -1.38 15.15
C ARG A 111 -8.98 -2.69 15.84
N GLN A 112 -9.94 -2.70 16.78
CA GLN A 112 -10.35 -3.91 17.49
C GLN A 112 -10.95 -4.93 16.52
N THR A 113 -11.92 -4.53 15.71
CA THR A 113 -12.62 -5.44 14.78
C THR A 113 -11.73 -5.97 13.66
N PHE A 114 -10.82 -5.16 13.12
CA PHE A 114 -9.94 -5.55 12.02
C PHE A 114 -8.68 -6.30 12.48
N SER A 115 -8.20 -6.07 13.70
CA SER A 115 -7.00 -6.76 14.21
C SER A 115 -7.14 -8.28 14.24
N SER A 116 -8.36 -8.80 14.50
CA SER A 116 -8.63 -10.23 14.50
C SER A 116 -8.81 -10.82 13.09
N ALA A 117 -9.29 -10.01 12.14
CA ALA A 117 -9.64 -10.48 10.79
C ALA A 117 -8.46 -10.38 9.80
N LEU A 118 -7.56 -9.42 9.96
CA LEU A 118 -6.44 -9.26 9.04
C LEU A 118 -5.35 -10.29 9.29
N ARG A 119 -4.90 -10.91 8.20
CA ARG A 119 -3.77 -11.82 8.22
C ARG A 119 -2.52 -11.08 8.74
N PRO A 120 -1.83 -11.63 9.76
CA PRO A 120 -0.69 -10.97 10.35
C PRO A 120 0.38 -10.71 9.29
N LYS A 121 1.05 -9.56 9.43
CA LYS A 121 2.19 -9.20 8.59
C LYS A 121 3.25 -10.30 8.70
N ARG A 122 3.50 -11.00 7.60
CA ARG A 122 4.57 -12.01 7.56
C ARG A 122 5.90 -11.35 7.86
N LYS A 123 6.68 -11.94 8.76
CA LYS A 123 8.03 -11.46 9.07
C LYS A 123 8.87 -11.56 7.79
N ARG A 124 9.83 -10.65 7.62
CA ARG A 124 10.70 -10.62 6.43
C ARG A 124 11.41 -11.97 6.22
N ALA A 125 11.78 -12.64 7.30
CA ALA A 125 12.35 -13.98 7.29
C ALA A 125 11.40 -15.02 6.65
N ASP A 126 10.11 -15.00 7.00
CA ASP A 126 9.12 -15.95 6.44
C ASP A 126 8.89 -15.72 4.96
N LEU A 127 8.92 -14.45 4.52
CA LEU A 127 8.84 -14.11 3.09
C LEU A 127 10.06 -14.61 2.32
N LEU A 128 11.26 -14.51 2.90
CA LEU A 128 12.49 -15.04 2.29
C LEU A 128 12.48 -16.58 2.25
N ARG A 129 12.01 -17.25 3.30
CA ARG A 129 11.81 -18.71 3.32
C ARG A 129 10.81 -19.15 2.26
N ALA A 130 9.65 -18.49 2.17
CA ALA A 130 8.65 -18.80 1.16
C ALA A 130 9.18 -18.56 -0.27
N ARG A 131 9.98 -17.51 -0.49
CA ARG A 131 10.59 -17.23 -1.80
C ARG A 131 11.65 -18.26 -2.17
N THR A 132 12.53 -18.63 -1.24
CA THR A 132 13.58 -19.63 -1.46
C THR A 132 12.97 -21.01 -1.70
N LEU A 133 11.96 -21.40 -0.93
CA LEU A 133 11.19 -22.61 -1.16
C LEU A 133 10.59 -22.64 -2.56
N ARG A 134 9.92 -21.57 -3.00
CA ARG A 134 9.38 -21.45 -4.37
C ARG A 134 10.46 -21.54 -5.46
N GLN A 135 11.66 -21.06 -5.18
CA GLN A 135 12.79 -21.17 -6.11
C GLN A 135 13.34 -22.60 -6.18
N LEU A 136 13.45 -23.27 -5.02
CA LEU A 136 13.92 -24.65 -4.93
C LEU A 136 12.91 -25.62 -5.54
N THR A 137 11.61 -25.47 -5.29
CA THR A 137 10.56 -26.29 -5.93
C THR A 137 10.58 -26.11 -7.44
N ARG A 138 10.71 -24.87 -7.94
CA ARG A 138 10.82 -24.61 -9.39
C ARG A 138 12.12 -25.17 -9.98
N ALA A 139 13.22 -25.15 -9.24
CA ALA A 139 14.48 -25.73 -9.68
C ALA A 139 14.38 -27.26 -9.75
N ALA A 140 13.84 -27.90 -8.71
CA ALA A 140 13.60 -29.34 -8.65
C ALA A 140 12.66 -29.83 -9.75
N ALA A 141 11.57 -29.11 -10.02
CA ALA A 141 10.68 -29.43 -11.13
C ALA A 141 11.36 -29.30 -12.50
N ARG A 142 12.33 -28.39 -12.65
CA ARG A 142 13.11 -28.25 -13.88
C ARG A 142 14.17 -29.34 -14.04
N THR A 143 14.81 -29.78 -12.96
CA THR A 143 15.77 -30.88 -13.00
C THR A 143 15.04 -32.19 -13.30
N ALA A 144 13.93 -32.48 -12.62
CA ALA A 144 13.12 -33.67 -12.88
C ALA A 144 12.67 -33.78 -14.34
N ARG A 145 12.25 -32.67 -14.97
CA ARG A 145 11.90 -32.64 -16.41
C ARG A 145 13.08 -32.88 -17.35
N LYS A 146 14.32 -32.58 -16.92
CA LYS A 146 15.51 -32.65 -17.77
C LYS A 146 16.25 -33.98 -17.62
N THR A 147 16.36 -34.50 -16.40
CA THR A 147 17.11 -35.72 -16.08
C THR A 147 16.22 -36.93 -15.81
N GLY A 148 14.89 -36.75 -15.70
CA GLY A 148 13.96 -37.83 -15.38
C GLY A 148 14.03 -38.29 -13.91
N GLU A 149 14.88 -37.66 -13.09
CA GLU A 149 15.02 -38.01 -11.68
C GLU A 149 13.79 -37.64 -10.85
N PRO A 150 13.44 -38.44 -9.83
CA PRO A 150 12.31 -38.18 -8.95
C PRO A 150 12.47 -36.86 -8.21
N GLN A 151 11.35 -36.14 -8.01
CA GLN A 151 11.37 -34.87 -7.30
C GLN A 151 11.67 -35.11 -5.81
N PRO A 152 12.58 -34.32 -5.20
CA PRO A 152 12.81 -34.34 -3.77
C PRO A 152 11.52 -33.99 -3.01
N GLY A 153 11.35 -34.61 -1.85
CA GLY A 153 10.16 -34.43 -1.01
C GLY A 153 9.96 -32.97 -0.60
N ARG A 154 8.71 -32.57 -0.37
CA ARG A 154 8.36 -31.20 0.04
C ARG A 154 9.08 -30.80 1.36
N GLU A 155 9.20 -31.74 2.29
CA GLU A 155 9.89 -31.55 3.57
C GLU A 155 11.39 -31.27 3.36
N GLU A 156 12.06 -32.00 2.46
CA GLU A 156 13.48 -31.76 2.15
C GLU A 156 13.71 -30.38 1.52
N LEU A 157 12.77 -29.91 0.69
CA LEU A 157 12.81 -28.57 0.10
C LEU A 157 12.56 -27.48 1.15
N GLU A 158 11.70 -27.75 2.14
CA GLU A 158 11.44 -26.87 3.29
C GLU A 158 12.68 -26.75 4.19
N GLU A 159 13.34 -27.85 4.51
CA GLU A 159 14.60 -27.85 5.25
C GLU A 159 15.72 -27.14 4.50
N ARG A 160 15.88 -27.41 3.20
CA ARG A 160 16.88 -26.74 2.37
C ARG A 160 16.63 -25.24 2.28
N ALA A 161 15.38 -24.80 2.18
CA ALA A 161 15.02 -23.39 2.21
C ALA A 161 15.36 -22.74 3.57
N ALA A 162 15.03 -23.41 4.68
CA ALA A 162 15.35 -22.92 6.03
C ALA A 162 16.86 -22.81 6.26
N ARG A 163 17.64 -23.83 5.86
CA ARG A 163 19.11 -23.83 5.91
C ARG A 163 19.71 -22.73 5.04
N ALA A 164 19.19 -22.52 3.83
CA ALA A 164 19.67 -21.47 2.93
C ALA A 164 19.42 -20.06 3.49
N VAL A 165 18.24 -19.82 4.10
CA VAL A 165 17.94 -18.54 4.75
C VAL A 165 18.85 -18.34 5.96
N LYS A 166 18.99 -19.34 6.84
CA LYS A 166 19.88 -19.27 8.01
C LYS A 166 21.35 -19.04 7.60
N ALA A 167 21.82 -19.69 6.53
CA ALA A 167 23.15 -19.48 5.98
C ALA A 167 23.32 -18.07 5.38
N SER A 168 22.29 -17.53 4.71
CA SER A 168 22.33 -16.16 4.19
C SER A 168 22.33 -15.10 5.30
N GLU A 169 21.60 -15.34 6.38
CA GLU A 169 21.58 -14.48 7.56
C GLU A 169 22.90 -14.56 8.33
N ALA A 170 23.47 -15.76 8.50
CA ALA A 170 24.79 -15.95 9.10
C ALA A 170 25.89 -15.27 8.27
N ARG A 171 25.83 -15.37 6.94
CA ARG A 171 26.74 -14.66 6.04
C ARG A 171 26.56 -13.15 6.08
N ALA A 172 25.32 -12.65 6.20
CA ALA A 172 25.06 -11.22 6.35
C ALA A 172 25.57 -10.69 7.70
N LYS A 173 25.39 -11.45 8.79
CA LYS A 173 25.93 -11.11 10.11
C LYS A 173 27.46 -11.17 10.13
N ALA A 174 28.07 -12.19 9.53
CA ALA A 174 29.53 -12.30 9.39
C ALA A 174 30.11 -11.18 8.50
N ALA A 175 29.42 -10.81 7.43
CA ALA A 175 29.81 -9.67 6.59
C ALA A 175 29.62 -8.32 7.30
N GLY A 176 28.68 -8.21 8.24
CA GLY A 176 28.52 -7.04 9.10
C GLY A 176 29.56 -6.96 10.22
N ALA A 177 29.95 -8.11 10.80
CA ALA A 177 30.97 -8.20 11.84
C ALA A 177 32.41 -8.04 11.32
N GLY A 178 32.65 -8.36 10.04
CA GLY A 178 33.93 -8.14 9.35
C GLY A 178 34.07 -6.78 8.65
N ALA A 179 33.11 -5.85 8.82
CA ALA A 179 33.12 -4.54 8.16
C ALA A 179 33.90 -3.47 8.95
N GLY A 180 34.93 -3.87 9.70
CA GLY A 180 36.03 -2.99 10.06
C GLY A 180 36.93 -2.80 8.83
N ALA A 181 37.11 -1.56 8.39
CA ALA A 181 37.95 -1.15 7.26
C ALA A 181 37.55 -1.66 5.86
N GLY A 182 36.67 -0.91 5.19
CA GLY A 182 36.77 -0.58 3.75
C GLY A 182 37.25 -1.67 2.78
N ALA A 183 36.52 -2.79 2.66
CA ALA A 183 36.67 -3.64 1.48
C ALA A 183 36.10 -2.90 0.24
N PHE A 184 36.95 -2.11 -0.42
CA PHE A 184 36.63 -1.41 -1.67
C PHE A 184 36.23 -2.44 -2.74
N ARG A 185 34.94 -2.67 -2.90
CA ARG A 185 34.42 -3.45 -4.02
C ARG A 185 34.62 -2.61 -5.28
N PRO A 186 35.37 -3.09 -6.29
CA PRO A 186 35.50 -2.34 -7.53
C PRO A 186 34.10 -2.14 -8.13
N ALA A 187 33.67 -0.89 -8.22
CA ALA A 187 32.37 -0.52 -8.78
C ALA A 187 32.38 -0.85 -10.29
N LEU A 188 31.86 -2.03 -10.64
CA LEU A 188 31.77 -2.44 -12.03
C LEU A 188 30.62 -1.70 -12.71
N PRO A 189 30.82 -1.20 -13.95
CA PRO A 189 29.76 -0.50 -14.67
C PRO A 189 28.60 -1.46 -14.95
N LYS A 190 27.38 -0.99 -14.72
CA LYS A 190 26.15 -1.74 -15.00
C LYS A 190 25.97 -1.92 -16.50
N VAL A 191 25.72 -3.15 -16.93
CA VAL A 191 25.37 -3.46 -18.32
C VAL A 191 23.86 -3.53 -18.41
N VAL A 192 23.25 -2.55 -19.06
CA VAL A 192 21.80 -2.47 -19.29
C VAL A 192 21.56 -2.39 -20.79
N GLY A 193 20.53 -3.08 -21.27
CA GLY A 193 20.11 -3.03 -22.68
C GLY A 193 19.72 -4.40 -23.25
N PRO A 194 19.05 -4.42 -24.41
CA PRO A 194 18.55 -5.63 -25.05
C PRO A 194 19.69 -6.53 -25.57
N ARG A 195 19.46 -7.85 -25.55
CA ARG A 195 20.44 -8.86 -26.01
C ARG A 195 20.48 -9.05 -27.52
N ARG A 196 19.41 -8.69 -28.23
CA ARG A 196 19.23 -8.79 -29.69
C ARG A 196 18.53 -7.50 -30.19
N GLY A 197 18.70 -7.15 -31.46
CA GLY A 197 18.06 -5.98 -32.08
C GLY A 197 18.73 -4.62 -31.79
N ASN A 198 17.99 -3.53 -31.98
CA ASN A 198 18.51 -2.18 -31.78
C ASN A 198 18.95 -1.96 -30.32
N GLY A 199 20.17 -1.44 -30.15
CA GLY A 199 20.79 -1.24 -28.83
C GLY A 199 21.80 -2.32 -28.40
N VAL A 200 21.94 -3.43 -29.16
CA VAL A 200 22.97 -4.46 -28.89
C VAL A 200 24.39 -3.90 -28.94
N GLN A 201 24.65 -2.96 -29.85
CA GLN A 201 25.98 -2.32 -29.92
C GLN A 201 26.30 -1.52 -28.64
N ARG A 202 25.32 -0.81 -28.07
CA ARG A 202 25.49 -0.10 -26.78
C ARG A 202 25.77 -1.09 -25.65
N ARG A 203 25.05 -2.21 -25.61
CA ARG A 203 25.30 -3.29 -24.63
C ARG A 203 26.70 -3.90 -24.78
N ARG A 204 27.13 -4.25 -26.01
CA ARG A 204 28.48 -4.77 -26.28
C ARG A 204 29.58 -3.80 -25.85
N ARG A 205 29.39 -2.49 -26.06
CA ARG A 205 30.33 -1.46 -25.57
C ARG A 205 30.38 -1.42 -24.04
N ALA A 206 29.24 -1.54 -23.36
CA ALA A 206 29.19 -1.61 -21.90
C ALA A 206 29.85 -2.89 -21.35
N GLU A 207 29.66 -4.03 -22.01
CA GLU A 207 30.30 -5.30 -21.67
C GLU A 207 31.83 -5.21 -21.80
N ARG A 208 32.33 -4.67 -22.93
CA ARG A 208 33.77 -4.42 -23.12
C ARG A 208 34.35 -3.47 -22.06
N ARG A 209 33.62 -2.40 -21.67
CA ARG A 209 34.04 -1.47 -20.60
C ARG A 209 34.11 -2.18 -19.25
N ARG A 210 33.13 -3.02 -18.94
CA ARG A 210 33.09 -3.81 -17.70
C ARG A 210 34.24 -4.81 -17.65
N GLU A 211 34.50 -5.52 -18.74
CA GLU A 211 35.59 -6.50 -18.83
C GLU A 211 36.96 -5.84 -18.64
N LYS A 212 37.20 -4.68 -19.27
CA LYS A 212 38.41 -3.88 -19.04
C LYS A 212 38.55 -3.45 -17.57
N ALA A 213 37.45 -3.06 -16.92
CA ALA A 213 37.48 -2.69 -15.50
C ALA A 213 37.81 -3.89 -14.60
N VAL A 214 37.28 -5.08 -14.91
CA VAL A 214 37.62 -6.33 -14.21
C VAL A 214 39.09 -6.68 -14.41
N GLN A 215 39.61 -6.61 -15.63
CA GLN A 215 41.02 -6.90 -15.90
C GLN A 215 41.95 -5.91 -15.17
N ARG A 216 41.60 -4.62 -15.14
CA ARG A 216 42.34 -3.61 -14.35
C ARG A 216 42.31 -3.91 -12.85
N ALA A 217 41.14 -4.29 -12.32
CA ALA A 217 41.01 -4.66 -10.92
C ALA A 217 41.84 -5.92 -10.59
N LYS A 218 41.83 -6.93 -11.46
CA LYS A 218 42.66 -8.14 -11.32
C LYS A 218 44.16 -7.82 -11.33
N ARG A 219 44.62 -7.00 -12.28
CA ARG A 219 46.03 -6.55 -12.35
C ARG A 219 46.45 -5.76 -11.11
N LYS A 220 45.58 -4.88 -10.60
CA LYS A 220 45.84 -4.14 -9.35
C LYS A 220 45.87 -5.08 -8.14
N ALA A 221 44.98 -6.08 -8.09
CA ALA A 221 44.96 -7.06 -7.02
C ALA A 221 46.22 -7.95 -7.04
N SER A 222 46.66 -8.42 -8.22
CA SER A 222 47.89 -9.21 -8.35
C SER A 222 49.14 -8.39 -8.05
N ALA A 223 49.19 -7.11 -8.44
CA ALA A 223 50.30 -6.22 -8.11
C ALA A 223 50.37 -5.83 -6.62
N LYS A 224 49.22 -5.87 -5.92
CA LYS A 224 49.17 -5.71 -4.45
C LYS A 224 49.52 -7.01 -3.71
N ALA A 225 49.54 -8.14 -4.43
CA ALA A 225 49.70 -9.49 -3.87
C ALA A 225 51.09 -10.10 -4.14
N GLY A 226 52.11 -9.31 -4.46
CA GLY A 226 53.48 -9.84 -4.36
C GLY A 226 54.60 -8.80 -4.53
N PRO A 227 55.83 -9.18 -4.15
CA PRO A 227 56.15 -10.02 -2.99
C PRO A 227 55.85 -9.29 -1.67
#